data_AF-A0AAD8Y8F5-F1
#
_entry.id   AF-A0AAD8Y8F5-F1
#
_cell.length_a   1.000
_cell.length_b   1.000
_cell.length_c   1.000
_cell.angle_alpha   90.00
_cell.angle_beta   90.00
_cell.angle_gamma   90.00
#
_symmetry.space_group_name_H-M   'P 1'
#
loop_
_entity.id
_entity.type
_entity.pdbx_description
1 polymer ?
#
loop_
_entity_poly.entity_id
_entity_poly.type
_entity_poly.pdbx_seq_one_letter_code
_entity_poly.pdbx_strand_id
1 'polypeptide(L)'
;MMEEAPPNIKRRRISAADGSPQDISSLTDLPSGILAHAASFLAAPSRALFAVALNENSAASPNERSSAIVVGSQWDVLDFGEIEKDLADEMTDDTIDKVLLCIDAVNNVKRLKLANCFSITGAGLEPLRGSTIIEQIDLSLVGEHENPDISLFPPIFCDRVLPILDSIIEMEGCALKHIQFPYLWRCVPSTESDFHAFCRRYNQMWRDREEIRCLGCNSRLPAGGNQWIETGTYRYGTQRHTCYDCLSTTVTAA
;
A
#
# COMPACT_ATOMS: atom_id res chain seq x y z
N MET A 1 -49.09 -24.88 35.46
CA MET A 1 -47.87 -24.67 34.65
C MET A 1 -48.17 -23.49 33.74
N MET A 2 -47.74 -22.30 34.14
CA MET A 2 -47.96 -21.06 33.39
C MET A 2 -46.70 -20.80 32.55
N GLU A 3 -46.92 -20.60 31.27
CA GLU A 3 -45.92 -20.36 30.23
C GLU A 3 -45.63 -18.85 30.20
N GLU A 4 -44.40 -18.44 30.56
CA GLU A 4 -43.97 -17.05 30.46
C GLU A 4 -43.54 -16.72 29.01
N ALA A 5 -44.10 -15.64 28.47
CA ALA A 5 -43.76 -15.11 27.15
C ALA A 5 -42.46 -14.28 27.19
N PRO A 6 -41.62 -14.31 26.15
CA PRO A 6 -40.35 -13.57 26.11
C PRO A 6 -40.54 -12.06 25.87
N PRO A 7 -39.57 -11.23 26.31
CA PRO A 7 -39.70 -9.77 26.28
C PRO A 7 -39.57 -9.22 24.87
N ASN A 8 -40.47 -8.30 24.55
CA ASN A 8 -40.60 -7.63 23.26
C ASN A 8 -39.46 -6.60 23.09
N ILE A 9 -38.45 -6.91 22.27
CA ILE A 9 -37.37 -5.98 21.92
C ILE A 9 -37.94 -4.89 21.03
N LYS A 10 -38.40 -3.80 21.66
CA LYS A 10 -38.81 -2.57 20.98
C LYS A 10 -37.61 -2.00 20.23
N ARG A 11 -37.61 -2.12 18.91
CA ARG A 11 -36.75 -1.32 18.01
C ARG A 11 -36.95 0.15 18.33
N ARG A 12 -35.88 0.80 18.77
CA ARG A 12 -35.82 2.25 19.03
C ARG A 12 -35.94 2.98 17.69
N ARG A 13 -37.13 3.50 17.39
CA ARG A 13 -37.39 4.38 16.25
C ARG A 13 -36.69 5.72 16.56
N ILE A 14 -35.70 6.07 15.75
CA ILE A 14 -35.07 7.40 15.80
C ILE A 14 -36.12 8.38 15.30
N SER A 15 -36.48 9.35 16.15
CA SER A 15 -37.44 10.40 15.85
C SER A 15 -36.92 11.24 14.69
N ALA A 16 -37.72 11.37 13.64
CA ALA A 16 -37.48 12.35 12.57
C ALA A 16 -37.59 13.75 13.18
N ALA A 17 -36.50 14.53 13.08
CA ALA A 17 -36.56 15.95 13.33
C ALA A 17 -37.43 16.60 12.25
N ASP A 18 -38.28 17.52 12.70
CA ASP A 18 -39.19 18.32 11.90
C ASP A 18 -38.39 19.20 10.93
N GLY A 19 -38.35 18.78 9.67
CA GLY A 19 -37.65 19.44 8.58
C GLY A 19 -38.16 18.83 7.29
N SER A 20 -38.52 19.68 6.33
CA SER A 20 -38.87 19.28 4.95
C SER A 20 -37.98 18.14 4.46
N PRO A 21 -38.48 17.16 3.68
CA PRO A 21 -37.64 16.09 3.13
C PRO A 21 -36.47 16.75 2.43
N GLN A 22 -35.28 16.66 3.02
CA GLN A 22 -34.07 17.02 2.28
C GLN A 22 -33.93 15.91 1.25
N ASP A 23 -34.23 16.24 0.01
CA ASP A 23 -33.89 15.38 -1.12
C ASP A 23 -32.37 15.19 -1.08
N ILE A 24 -31.94 14.01 -0.64
CA ILE A 24 -30.56 13.57 -0.71
C ILE A 24 -30.27 13.40 -2.19
N SER A 25 -29.76 14.46 -2.80
CA SER A 25 -29.48 14.51 -4.24
C SER A 25 -28.06 14.05 -4.56
N SER A 26 -27.18 14.09 -3.55
CA SER A 26 -25.78 13.68 -3.66
C SER A 26 -25.36 12.78 -2.50
N LEU A 27 -24.39 11.88 -2.77
CA LEU A 27 -23.74 11.08 -1.74
C LEU A 27 -23.06 11.95 -0.68
N THR A 28 -22.64 13.16 -1.04
CA THR A 28 -22.05 14.14 -0.13
C THR A 28 -23.03 14.74 0.87
N ASP A 29 -24.34 14.49 0.71
CA ASP A 29 -25.37 14.97 1.64
C ASP A 29 -25.55 14.00 2.83
N LEU A 30 -24.92 12.81 2.76
CA LEU A 30 -24.99 11.83 3.84
C LEU A 30 -24.13 12.21 5.05
N PRO A 31 -24.57 11.87 6.29
CA PRO A 31 -23.76 12.01 7.49
C PRO A 31 -22.43 11.25 7.41
N SER A 32 -21.36 11.84 7.95
CA SER A 32 -20.01 11.24 7.98
C SER A 32 -19.98 9.86 8.61
N GLY A 33 -20.81 9.60 9.63
CA GLY A 33 -20.93 8.28 10.26
C GLY A 33 -21.47 7.20 9.32
N ILE A 34 -22.38 7.54 8.41
CA ILE A 34 -22.91 6.59 7.41
C ILE A 34 -21.84 6.31 6.35
N LEU A 35 -21.14 7.35 5.90
CA LEU A 35 -20.05 7.23 4.93
C LEU A 35 -18.89 6.39 5.49
N ALA A 36 -18.48 6.64 6.74
CA ALA A 36 -17.47 5.84 7.43
C ALA A 36 -17.91 4.39 7.61
N HIS A 37 -19.18 4.16 7.94
CA HIS A 37 -19.72 2.79 8.04
C HIS A 37 -19.71 2.08 6.69
N ALA A 38 -20.16 2.72 5.61
CA ALA A 38 -20.09 2.15 4.26
C ALA A 38 -18.63 1.85 3.85
N ALA A 39 -17.72 2.78 4.12
CA ALA A 39 -16.30 2.65 3.82
C ALA A 39 -15.62 1.50 4.58
N SER A 40 -16.13 1.12 5.76
CA SER A 40 -15.60 -0.01 6.54
C SER A 40 -15.77 -1.38 5.86
N PHE A 41 -16.67 -1.50 4.89
CA PHE A 41 -16.85 -2.71 4.07
C PHE A 41 -15.93 -2.74 2.83
N LEU A 42 -15.24 -1.64 2.52
CA LEU A 42 -14.33 -1.56 1.39
C LEU A 42 -12.94 -2.06 1.80
N ALA A 43 -12.25 -2.69 0.84
CA ALA A 43 -10.81 -2.94 0.89
C ALA A 43 -10.04 -1.63 1.07
N ALA A 44 -8.80 -1.72 1.58
CA ALA A 44 -8.04 -0.52 1.94
C ALA A 44 -7.90 0.46 0.75
N PRO A 45 -7.47 0.05 -0.47
CA PRO A 45 -7.33 0.99 -1.57
C PRO A 45 -8.66 1.62 -1.98
N SER A 46 -9.75 0.84 -2.08
CA SER A 46 -11.09 1.36 -2.37
C SER A 46 -11.56 2.36 -1.33
N ARG A 47 -11.26 2.13 -0.04
CA ARG A 47 -11.59 3.04 1.06
C ARG A 47 -10.84 4.37 0.93
N ALA A 48 -9.55 4.32 0.59
CA ALA A 48 -8.75 5.53 0.39
C ALA A 48 -9.23 6.32 -0.83
N LEU A 49 -9.49 5.63 -1.96
CA LEU A 49 -10.06 6.23 -3.16
C LEU A 49 -11.42 6.88 -2.87
N PHE A 50 -12.26 6.23 -2.08
CA PHE A 50 -13.53 6.79 -1.65
C PHE A 50 -13.36 8.07 -0.82
N ALA A 51 -12.39 8.09 0.10
CA ALA A 51 -12.07 9.28 0.90
C ALA A 51 -11.53 10.44 0.04
N VAL A 52 -10.69 10.13 -0.97
CA VAL A 52 -10.16 11.10 -1.95
C VAL A 52 -11.31 11.70 -2.77
N ALA A 53 -12.18 10.86 -3.34
CA ALA A 53 -13.32 11.31 -4.16
C ALA A 53 -14.30 12.22 -3.38
N LEU A 54 -14.47 11.99 -2.07
CA LEU A 54 -15.28 12.87 -1.22
C LEU A 54 -14.61 14.21 -0.89
N ASN A 55 -13.28 14.27 -0.92
CA ASN A 55 -12.52 15.48 -0.66
C ASN A 55 -12.48 16.41 -1.89
N GLU A 56 -12.36 15.83 -3.09
CA GLU A 56 -12.34 16.59 -4.36
C GLU A 56 -13.66 17.29 -4.66
N ASN A 57 -14.78 16.74 -4.17
CA ASN A 57 -16.12 17.26 -4.43
C ASN A 57 -16.60 18.31 -3.41
N SER A 58 -15.79 18.65 -2.40
CA SER A 58 -16.16 19.64 -1.39
C SER A 58 -15.40 20.96 -1.54
N ALA A 59 -16.12 22.03 -1.87
CA ALA A 59 -15.59 23.40 -1.93
C ALA A 59 -15.24 24.02 -0.55
N ALA A 60 -15.14 23.21 0.51
CA ALA A 60 -14.86 23.63 1.88
C ALA A 60 -13.55 22.99 2.38
N SER A 61 -12.94 23.60 3.40
CA SER A 61 -11.67 23.20 4.04
C SER A 61 -11.56 21.68 4.32
N PRO A 62 -10.35 21.11 4.51
CA PRO A 62 -10.10 19.67 4.61
C PRO A 62 -11.20 18.95 5.38
N ASN A 63 -11.96 18.14 4.67
CA ASN A 63 -13.32 17.81 5.09
C ASN A 63 -13.28 16.86 6.29
N GLU A 64 -13.98 17.20 7.39
CA GLU A 64 -14.17 16.33 8.56
C GLU A 64 -14.68 14.92 8.16
N ARG A 65 -15.30 14.82 6.97
CA ARG A 65 -15.86 13.60 6.38
C ARG A 65 -14.81 12.61 5.88
N SER A 66 -13.86 13.06 5.05
CA SER A 66 -12.74 12.22 4.60
C SER A 66 -11.90 11.81 5.81
N SER A 67 -11.73 12.74 6.75
CA SER A 67 -11.10 12.44 8.04
C SER A 67 -11.83 11.32 8.79
N ALA A 68 -13.17 11.30 8.83
CA ALA A 68 -13.92 10.23 9.50
C ALA A 68 -13.78 8.83 8.86
N ILE A 69 -13.47 8.76 7.56
CA ILE A 69 -13.21 7.48 6.86
C ILE A 69 -11.77 7.00 7.15
N VAL A 70 -10.82 7.94 7.15
CA VAL A 70 -9.40 7.65 7.37
C VAL A 70 -9.12 7.35 8.85
N VAL A 71 -9.66 8.16 9.76
CA VAL A 71 -9.49 8.06 11.21
C VAL A 71 -10.23 6.82 11.72
N GLY A 72 -9.47 5.84 12.20
CA GLY A 72 -9.99 4.57 12.72
C GLY A 72 -9.83 3.38 11.76
N SER A 73 -9.34 3.61 10.55
CA SER A 73 -8.94 2.54 9.63
C SER A 73 -7.51 2.08 9.90
N GLN A 74 -7.24 0.79 9.69
CA GLN A 74 -5.89 0.23 9.73
C GLN A 74 -5.28 0.27 8.33
N TRP A 75 -4.20 1.02 8.17
CA TRP A 75 -3.54 1.25 6.87
C TRP A 75 -2.19 0.54 6.75
N ASP A 76 -1.86 -0.39 7.65
CA ASP A 76 -0.59 -1.11 7.66
C ASP A 76 -0.28 -1.79 6.31
N VAL A 77 -1.31 -2.15 5.55
CA VAL A 77 -1.23 -2.73 4.20
C VAL A 77 -2.07 -1.91 3.24
N LEU A 78 -1.45 -1.48 2.15
CA LEU A 78 -2.12 -0.91 0.99
C LEU A 78 -1.76 -1.77 -0.22
N ASP A 79 -2.68 -2.64 -0.62
CA ASP A 79 -2.50 -3.59 -1.72
C ASP A 79 -3.51 -3.32 -2.83
N PHE A 80 -3.05 -2.70 -3.92
CA PHE A 80 -3.90 -2.38 -5.07
C PHE A 80 -4.33 -3.63 -5.86
N GLY A 81 -3.83 -4.82 -5.52
CA GLY A 81 -4.39 -6.08 -5.99
C GLY A 81 -5.78 -6.40 -5.41
N GLU A 82 -6.20 -5.71 -4.35
CA GLU A 82 -7.52 -5.88 -3.72
C GLU A 82 -8.67 -5.14 -4.43
N ILE A 83 -8.35 -4.36 -5.47
CA ILE A 83 -9.37 -3.67 -6.29
C ILE A 83 -9.47 -4.29 -7.68
N GLU A 84 -10.56 -3.98 -8.39
CA GLU A 84 -10.76 -4.47 -9.75
C GLU A 84 -9.59 -4.06 -10.66
N LYS A 85 -9.11 -5.01 -11.46
CA LYS A 85 -7.94 -4.84 -12.32
C LYS A 85 -8.08 -3.63 -13.25
N ASP A 86 -9.25 -3.45 -13.85
CA ASP A 86 -9.54 -2.34 -14.76
C ASP A 86 -9.48 -0.98 -14.02
N LEU A 87 -9.96 -0.92 -12.77
CA LEU A 87 -9.86 0.28 -11.94
C LEU A 87 -8.42 0.58 -11.53
N ALA A 88 -7.63 -0.46 -11.21
CA ALA A 88 -6.22 -0.30 -10.88
C ALA A 88 -5.40 0.18 -12.09
N ASP A 89 -5.71 -0.32 -13.29
CA ASP A 89 -5.04 0.06 -14.54
C ASP A 89 -5.26 1.56 -14.87
N GLU A 90 -6.43 2.10 -14.53
CA GLU A 90 -6.74 3.52 -14.70
C GLU A 90 -6.06 4.44 -13.67
N MET A 91 -5.35 3.89 -12.68
CA MET A 91 -4.66 4.69 -11.65
C MET A 91 -3.47 5.43 -12.22
N THR A 92 -3.47 6.75 -12.04
CA THR A 92 -2.36 7.65 -12.39
C THR A 92 -1.52 7.99 -11.17
N ASP A 93 -0.31 8.50 -11.41
CA ASP A 93 0.54 9.02 -10.33
C ASP A 93 -0.17 10.07 -9.45
N ASP A 94 -0.96 10.97 -10.06
CA ASP A 94 -1.74 11.98 -9.33
C ASP A 94 -2.77 11.34 -8.38
N THR A 95 -3.35 10.21 -8.79
CA THR A 95 -4.34 9.50 -7.96
C THR A 95 -3.65 8.77 -6.81
N ILE A 96 -2.52 8.11 -7.08
CA ILE A 96 -1.71 7.45 -6.04
C ILE A 96 -1.18 8.47 -5.03
N ASP A 97 -0.67 9.61 -5.48
CA ASP A 97 -0.20 10.71 -4.62
C ASP A 97 -1.29 11.16 -3.65
N LYS A 98 -2.48 11.47 -4.17
CA LYS A 98 -3.64 11.86 -3.35
C LYS A 98 -4.06 10.77 -2.37
N VAL A 99 -4.06 9.51 -2.79
CA VAL A 99 -4.37 8.37 -1.90
C VAL A 99 -3.37 8.29 -0.76
N LEU A 100 -2.07 8.33 -1.06
CA LEU A 100 -1.01 8.21 -0.05
C LEU A 100 -1.00 9.41 0.92
N LEU A 101 -1.23 10.63 0.42
CA LEU A 101 -1.41 11.81 1.26
C LEU A 101 -2.66 11.71 2.13
N CYS A 102 -3.78 11.25 1.57
CA CYS A 102 -5.06 11.17 2.27
C CYS A 102 -5.00 10.24 3.49
N ILE A 103 -4.24 9.16 3.42
CA ILE A 103 -4.10 8.17 4.51
C ILE A 103 -2.85 8.40 5.36
N ASP A 104 -2.10 9.48 5.14
CA ASP A 104 -0.82 9.75 5.79
C ASP A 104 0.13 8.54 5.71
N ALA A 105 0.35 8.06 4.48
CA ALA A 105 1.01 6.78 4.23
C ALA A 105 2.43 6.71 4.80
N VAL A 106 3.16 7.83 4.83
CA VAL A 106 4.51 7.92 5.38
C VAL A 106 4.60 7.43 6.83
N ASN A 107 3.52 7.59 7.60
CA ASN A 107 3.42 7.23 9.01
C ASN A 107 2.54 6.00 9.29
N ASN A 108 1.73 5.54 8.31
CA ASN A 108 0.74 4.48 8.54
C ASN A 108 0.89 3.23 7.67
N VAL A 109 1.54 3.30 6.50
CA VAL A 109 1.67 2.16 5.57
C VAL A 109 2.99 1.41 5.79
N LYS A 110 2.90 0.14 6.21
CA LYS A 110 4.05 -0.76 6.35
C LYS A 110 4.31 -1.57 5.09
N ARG A 111 3.28 -1.88 4.32
CA ARG A 111 3.38 -2.69 3.10
C ARG A 111 2.58 -2.04 1.97
N LEU A 112 3.29 -1.62 0.92
CA LEU A 112 2.69 -1.12 -0.31
C LEU A 112 2.86 -2.16 -1.41
N LYS A 113 1.77 -2.52 -2.09
CA LYS A 113 1.83 -3.30 -3.35
C LYS A 113 1.04 -2.60 -4.46
N LEU A 114 1.72 -2.37 -5.58
CA LEU A 114 1.16 -1.66 -6.74
C LEU A 114 0.63 -2.62 -7.82
N ALA A 115 0.18 -3.81 -7.41
CA ALA A 115 -0.36 -4.80 -8.33
C ALA A 115 -1.47 -4.19 -9.21
N ASN A 116 -1.44 -4.49 -10.51
CA ASN A 116 -2.34 -4.01 -11.54
C ASN A 116 -2.32 -2.49 -11.83
N CYS A 117 -1.52 -1.68 -11.12
CA CYS A 117 -1.39 -0.25 -11.40
C CYS A 117 -0.48 -0.01 -12.62
N PHE A 118 -0.91 -0.37 -13.83
CA PHE A 118 0.00 -0.32 -14.97
C PHE A 118 0.34 1.11 -15.38
N SER A 119 -0.58 2.07 -15.25
CA SER A 119 -0.45 3.44 -15.75
C SER A 119 0.46 4.38 -14.94
N ILE A 120 1.15 3.90 -13.91
CA ILE A 120 1.99 4.76 -13.04
C ILE A 120 3.45 4.83 -13.52
N THR A 121 4.06 5.99 -13.32
CA THR A 121 5.48 6.23 -13.62
C THR A 121 6.37 6.12 -12.38
N GLY A 122 5.75 6.17 -11.18
CA GLY A 122 6.40 6.14 -9.88
C GLY A 122 6.51 7.51 -9.22
N ALA A 123 6.15 8.60 -9.91
CA ALA A 123 6.09 9.94 -9.34
C ALA A 123 5.07 10.06 -8.20
N GLY A 124 3.98 9.27 -8.27
CA GLY A 124 2.94 9.26 -7.24
C GLY A 124 3.38 8.67 -5.90
N LEU A 125 4.59 8.07 -5.83
CA LEU A 125 5.14 7.51 -4.59
C LEU A 125 5.85 8.56 -3.72
N GLU A 126 5.95 9.81 -4.18
CA GLU A 126 6.61 10.91 -3.46
C GLU A 126 6.15 11.05 -1.99
N PRO A 127 4.88 10.85 -1.62
CA PRO A 127 4.45 10.92 -0.23
C PRO A 127 5.11 9.90 0.72
N LEU A 128 5.80 8.87 0.21
CA LEU A 128 6.54 7.90 1.04
C LEU A 128 7.96 8.37 1.40
N ARG A 129 8.41 9.51 0.84
CA ARG A 129 9.76 10.04 1.07
C ARG A 129 10.06 10.15 2.57
N GLY A 130 11.20 9.61 2.99
CA GLY A 130 11.65 9.64 4.38
C GLY A 130 10.83 8.77 5.35
N SER A 131 9.99 7.86 4.86
CA SER A 131 9.25 6.95 5.74
C SER A 131 10.21 6.08 6.56
N THR A 132 10.00 6.04 7.88
CA THR A 132 10.74 5.17 8.80
C THR A 132 10.02 3.87 9.10
N ILE A 133 8.72 3.77 8.78
CA ILE A 133 7.85 2.65 9.15
C ILE A 133 7.60 1.66 8.00
N ILE A 134 7.83 2.05 6.75
CA ILE A 134 7.58 1.18 5.60
C ILE A 134 8.55 -0.01 5.62
N GLU A 135 8.00 -1.22 5.51
CA GLU A 135 8.72 -2.48 5.59
C GLU A 135 8.83 -3.17 4.22
N GLN A 136 7.83 -3.00 3.36
CA GLN A 136 7.77 -3.62 2.04
C GLN A 136 7.23 -2.66 0.99
N ILE A 137 7.88 -2.65 -0.17
CA ILE A 137 7.41 -1.96 -1.38
C ILE A 137 7.47 -2.94 -2.54
N ASP A 138 6.32 -3.24 -3.14
CA ASP A 138 6.22 -4.05 -4.34
C ASP A 138 5.89 -3.19 -5.57
N LEU A 139 6.87 -3.08 -6.46
CA LEU A 139 6.85 -2.31 -7.70
C LEU A 139 6.72 -3.23 -8.93
N SER A 140 6.44 -4.53 -8.77
CA SER A 140 6.38 -5.45 -9.90
C SER A 140 5.19 -5.20 -10.84
N LEU A 141 4.16 -4.48 -10.36
CA LEU A 141 2.87 -4.24 -11.03
C LEU A 141 2.06 -5.50 -11.34
N VAL A 142 2.59 -6.68 -11.06
CA VAL A 142 2.00 -7.96 -11.45
C VAL A 142 0.98 -8.39 -10.40
N GLY A 143 -0.18 -8.89 -10.86
CA GLY A 143 -1.22 -9.40 -9.98
C GLY A 143 -0.80 -10.68 -9.23
N GLU A 144 -1.55 -11.05 -8.19
CA GLU A 144 -1.32 -12.34 -7.52
C GLU A 144 -1.44 -13.49 -8.53
N HIS A 145 -0.49 -14.42 -8.48
CA HIS A 145 -0.35 -15.57 -9.40
C HIS A 145 -0.01 -15.24 -10.86
N GLU A 146 0.16 -13.97 -11.21
CA GLU A 146 0.73 -13.59 -12.50
C GLU A 146 2.26 -13.65 -12.44
N ASN A 147 2.90 -13.91 -13.58
CA ASN A 147 4.36 -14.03 -13.64
C ASN A 147 4.99 -12.62 -13.57
N PRO A 148 5.88 -12.33 -12.59
CA PRO A 148 6.52 -11.01 -12.46
C PRO A 148 7.44 -10.63 -13.63
N ASP A 149 7.68 -11.55 -14.57
CA ASP A 149 8.54 -11.33 -15.74
C ASP A 149 7.77 -10.84 -16.99
N ILE A 150 6.50 -10.46 -16.86
CA ILE A 150 5.76 -9.80 -17.96
C ILE A 150 6.29 -8.38 -18.13
N SER A 151 6.80 -8.07 -19.32
CA SER A 151 7.19 -6.71 -19.71
C SER A 151 5.94 -5.85 -19.89
N LEU A 152 5.48 -5.24 -18.81
CA LEU A 152 4.37 -4.30 -18.83
C LEU A 152 4.90 -2.88 -19.06
N PHE A 153 4.27 -2.19 -20.02
CA PHE A 153 4.36 -0.74 -20.19
C PHE A 153 3.07 -0.14 -19.60
N PRO A 154 3.11 1.05 -18.98
CA PRO A 154 4.29 1.91 -18.82
C PRO A 154 5.25 1.47 -17.69
N PRO A 155 6.55 1.81 -17.83
CA PRO A 155 7.54 1.46 -16.84
C PRO A 155 7.50 2.43 -15.67
N ILE A 156 7.49 1.90 -14.45
CA ILE A 156 7.98 2.65 -13.30
C ILE A 156 9.44 3.04 -13.60
N PHE A 157 9.76 4.33 -13.55
CA PHE A 157 11.09 4.81 -13.92
C PHE A 157 12.03 4.88 -12.71
N CYS A 158 13.27 4.45 -12.93
CA CYS A 158 14.33 4.50 -11.89
C CYS A 158 14.55 5.93 -11.39
N ASP A 159 14.63 6.91 -12.28
CA ASP A 159 14.93 8.31 -11.93
C ASP A 159 13.85 8.96 -11.05
N ARG A 160 12.60 8.48 -11.13
CA ARG A 160 11.50 8.92 -10.26
C ARG A 160 11.52 8.24 -8.90
N VAL A 161 11.74 6.93 -8.87
CA VAL A 161 11.55 6.13 -7.65
C VAL A 161 12.82 6.02 -6.80
N LEU A 162 14.00 5.93 -7.42
CA LEU A 162 15.26 5.77 -6.66
C LEU A 162 15.50 6.90 -5.65
N PRO A 163 15.26 8.20 -5.96
CA PRO A 163 15.40 9.26 -4.96
C PRO A 163 14.48 9.10 -3.75
N ILE A 164 13.31 8.47 -3.91
CA ILE A 164 12.37 8.19 -2.81
C ILE A 164 12.92 7.04 -1.97
N LEU A 165 13.34 5.95 -2.62
CA LEU A 165 13.92 4.80 -1.92
C LEU A 165 15.22 5.17 -1.18
N ASP A 166 16.08 6.00 -1.79
CA ASP A 166 17.29 6.53 -1.16
C ASP A 166 16.94 7.30 0.11
N SER A 167 15.95 8.20 0.04
CA SER A 167 15.52 8.95 1.21
C SER A 167 15.03 8.06 2.36
N ILE A 168 14.42 6.90 2.06
CA ILE A 168 13.95 5.96 3.07
C ILE A 168 15.12 5.23 3.72
N ILE A 169 16.09 4.73 2.94
CA ILE A 169 17.23 4.00 3.48
C ILE A 169 18.25 4.89 4.22
N GLU A 170 18.27 6.19 3.91
CA GLU A 170 19.08 7.18 4.61
C GLU A 170 18.53 7.53 6.01
N MET A 171 17.25 7.22 6.29
CA MET A 171 16.68 7.47 7.61
C MET A 171 17.23 6.52 8.66
N GLU A 172 17.64 7.09 9.80
CA GLU A 172 18.00 6.31 10.97
C GLU A 172 16.79 5.48 11.46
N GLY A 173 17.01 4.20 11.70
CA GLY A 173 15.96 3.29 12.14
C GLY A 173 14.92 2.93 11.08
N CYS A 174 15.19 3.14 9.78
CA CYS A 174 14.26 2.76 8.72
C CYS A 174 13.86 1.27 8.81
N ALA A 175 12.56 0.99 8.67
CA ALA A 175 12.02 -0.36 8.80
C ALA A 175 12.05 -1.17 7.49
N LEU A 176 12.55 -0.59 6.39
CA LEU A 176 12.48 -1.18 5.06
C LEU A 176 13.23 -2.52 5.02
N LYS A 177 12.50 -3.58 4.64
CA LYS A 177 12.95 -4.97 4.65
C LYS A 177 12.96 -5.62 3.26
N HIS A 178 11.98 -5.29 2.44
CA HIS A 178 11.79 -5.91 1.13
C HIS A 178 11.43 -4.88 0.06
N ILE A 179 12.07 -4.99 -1.10
CA ILE A 179 11.71 -4.26 -2.30
C ILE A 179 11.65 -5.26 -3.45
N GLN A 180 10.47 -5.36 -4.07
CA GLN A 180 10.31 -6.11 -5.31
C GLN A 180 10.38 -5.14 -6.48
N PHE A 181 11.47 -5.21 -7.26
CA PHE A 181 11.70 -4.29 -8.37
C PHE A 181 10.97 -4.71 -9.65
N PRO A 182 10.62 -3.75 -10.53
CA PRO A 182 10.12 -4.07 -11.87
C PRO A 182 11.09 -4.97 -12.63
N TYR A 183 10.55 -5.92 -13.42
CA TYR A 183 11.39 -6.82 -14.24
C TYR A 183 12.35 -6.06 -15.14
N LEU A 184 11.90 -4.96 -15.76
CA LEU A 184 12.72 -4.15 -16.66
C LEU A 184 13.99 -3.59 -16.01
N TRP A 185 13.97 -3.30 -14.72
CA TRP A 185 15.16 -2.83 -13.99
C TRP A 185 16.19 -3.95 -13.80
N ARG A 186 15.71 -5.20 -13.76
CA ARG A 186 16.50 -6.42 -13.53
C ARG A 186 17.11 -6.97 -14.83
N CYS A 187 16.54 -6.65 -15.99
CA CYS A 187 16.91 -7.25 -17.29
C CYS A 187 18.32 -6.90 -17.78
N VAL A 188 18.81 -5.69 -17.51
CA VAL A 188 20.08 -5.21 -18.06
C VAL A 188 21.01 -4.80 -16.91
N PRO A 189 21.86 -5.73 -16.42
CA PRO A 189 22.86 -5.40 -15.42
C PRO A 189 23.83 -4.34 -15.96
N SER A 190 23.96 -3.24 -15.24
CA SER A 190 24.93 -2.18 -15.56
C SER A 190 25.51 -1.64 -14.27
N THR A 191 26.82 -1.82 -14.06
CA THR A 191 27.50 -1.33 -12.85
C THR A 191 27.49 0.19 -12.72
N GLU A 192 27.31 0.88 -13.84
CA GLU A 192 27.27 2.34 -13.94
C GLU A 192 25.85 2.91 -13.82
N SER A 193 24.82 2.06 -13.70
CA SER A 193 23.43 2.54 -13.57
C SER A 193 23.14 3.06 -12.16
N ASP A 194 22.26 4.06 -12.07
CA ASP A 194 21.75 4.55 -10.78
C ASP A 194 21.08 3.44 -9.97
N PHE A 195 20.41 2.50 -10.65
CA PHE A 195 19.84 1.32 -10.00
C PHE A 195 20.91 0.44 -9.35
N HIS A 196 22.07 0.24 -9.99
CA HIS A 196 23.19 -0.47 -9.38
C HIS A 196 23.75 0.27 -8.17
N ALA A 197 23.89 1.59 -8.28
CA ALA A 197 24.34 2.44 -7.19
C ALA A 197 23.39 2.33 -5.99
N PHE A 198 22.08 2.36 -6.24
CA PHE A 198 21.06 2.11 -5.22
C PHE A 198 21.21 0.72 -4.59
N CYS A 199 21.33 -0.34 -5.39
CA CYS A 199 21.50 -1.70 -4.88
C CYS A 199 22.71 -1.80 -3.93
N ARG A 200 23.83 -1.11 -4.25
CA ARG A 200 25.01 -1.04 -3.37
C ARG A 200 24.71 -0.32 -2.05
N ARG A 201 24.02 0.83 -2.08
CA ARG A 201 23.62 1.57 -0.87
C ARG A 201 22.67 0.76 0.00
N TYR A 202 21.66 0.15 -0.60
CA TYR A 202 20.71 -0.71 0.10
C TYR A 202 21.41 -1.91 0.78
N ASN A 203 22.33 -2.56 0.06
CA ASN A 203 23.15 -3.63 0.63
C ASN A 203 24.05 -3.16 1.76
N GLN A 204 24.59 -1.94 1.67
CA GLN A 204 25.42 -1.34 2.72
C GLN A 204 24.59 -1.06 3.98
N MET A 205 23.43 -0.41 3.84
CA MET A 205 22.47 -0.17 4.92
C MET A 205 22.17 -1.46 5.70
N TRP A 206 22.01 -2.59 5.01
CA TRP A 206 21.78 -3.88 5.67
C TRP A 206 22.97 -4.46 6.40
N ARG A 207 24.19 -4.29 5.89
CA ARG A 207 25.40 -4.74 6.60
C ARG A 207 25.61 -4.00 7.91
N ASP A 208 25.13 -2.77 7.96
CA ASP A 208 25.27 -1.90 9.13
C ASP A 208 24.19 -2.20 10.21
N ARG A 209 23.22 -3.10 9.94
CA ARG A 209 22.21 -3.54 10.92
C ARG A 209 22.69 -4.78 11.72
N GLU A 210 22.57 -4.73 13.04
CA GLU A 210 23.11 -5.76 13.95
C GLU A 210 22.28 -7.07 14.03
N GLU A 211 21.00 -7.08 13.64
CA GLU A 211 20.18 -8.30 13.62
C GLU A 211 19.10 -8.24 12.53
N ILE A 212 19.08 -9.23 11.63
CA ILE A 212 18.06 -9.33 10.57
C ILE A 212 17.20 -10.56 10.77
N ARG A 213 15.87 -10.35 10.76
CA ARG A 213 14.86 -11.40 10.96
C ARG A 213 13.91 -11.43 9.78
N CYS A 214 13.43 -12.62 9.45
CA CYS A 214 12.44 -12.79 8.39
C CYS A 214 11.08 -12.19 8.77
N LEU A 215 10.42 -11.52 7.82
CA LEU A 215 9.09 -10.94 7.98
C LEU A 215 8.00 -11.94 8.38
N GLY A 216 8.02 -13.16 7.83
CA GLY A 216 6.97 -14.15 8.11
C GLY A 216 7.26 -15.04 9.32
N CYS A 217 8.45 -15.63 9.39
CA CYS A 217 8.79 -16.61 10.42
C CYS A 217 9.66 -16.08 11.58
N ASN A 218 10.07 -14.80 11.53
CA ASN A 218 10.95 -14.15 12.51
C ASN A 218 12.32 -14.84 12.74
N SER A 219 12.64 -15.84 11.92
CA SER A 219 13.94 -16.54 11.93
C SER A 219 15.05 -15.58 11.54
N ARG A 220 16.21 -15.72 12.17
CA ARG A 220 17.41 -14.96 11.80
C ARG A 220 17.78 -15.30 10.36
N LEU A 221 17.85 -14.28 9.51
CA LEU A 221 18.32 -14.42 8.14
C LEU A 221 19.87 -14.44 8.15
N PRO A 222 20.51 -15.23 7.28
CA PRO A 222 21.90 -15.59 7.45
C PRO A 222 22.82 -14.37 7.44
N ALA A 223 23.64 -14.22 8.49
CA ALA A 223 24.69 -13.21 8.61
C ALA A 223 25.91 -13.49 7.71
N GLY A 224 25.96 -14.67 7.07
CA GLY A 224 27.09 -15.16 6.30
C GLY A 224 26.76 -15.40 4.85
N GLY A 225 27.12 -14.44 3.99
CA GLY A 225 27.18 -14.63 2.55
C GLY A 225 26.10 -13.92 1.74
N ASN A 226 26.58 -13.11 0.81
CA ASN A 226 25.88 -12.53 -0.33
C ASN A 226 24.93 -11.36 -0.03
N GLN A 227 25.06 -10.37 -0.91
CA GLN A 227 24.30 -9.14 -0.99
C GLN A 227 22.79 -9.37 -0.79
N TRP A 228 22.11 -8.44 -0.14
CA TRP A 228 20.66 -8.52 0.06
C TRP A 228 19.89 -8.47 -1.25
N ILE A 229 20.28 -7.51 -2.09
CA ILE A 229 19.95 -7.44 -3.50
C ILE A 229 21.16 -7.96 -4.29
N GLU A 230 20.95 -8.99 -5.09
CA GLU A 230 21.97 -9.54 -5.97
C GLU A 230 22.40 -8.53 -7.03
N THR A 231 23.69 -8.23 -7.11
CA THR A 231 24.25 -7.33 -8.14
C THR A 231 25.04 -8.07 -9.22
N GLY A 232 25.09 -9.41 -9.19
CA GLY A 232 25.65 -10.26 -10.24
C GLY A 232 24.70 -10.46 -11.43
N THR A 233 25.19 -11.11 -12.49
CA THR A 233 24.53 -11.12 -13.81
C THR A 233 23.30 -12.02 -13.91
N TYR A 234 23.24 -13.14 -13.18
CA TYR A 234 22.17 -14.14 -13.35
C TYR A 234 20.87 -13.81 -12.61
N ARG A 235 20.94 -12.99 -11.57
CA ARG A 235 19.81 -12.68 -10.66
C ARG A 235 19.79 -11.20 -10.28
N TYR A 236 20.25 -10.36 -11.19
CA TYR A 236 20.43 -8.93 -10.96
C TYR A 236 19.16 -8.26 -10.41
N GLY A 237 19.31 -7.46 -9.35
CA GLY A 237 18.20 -6.76 -8.72
C GLY A 237 17.22 -7.65 -7.95
N THR A 238 17.46 -8.96 -7.79
CA THR A 238 16.57 -9.82 -7.00
C THR A 238 17.01 -9.87 -5.54
N GLN A 239 16.05 -9.90 -4.61
CA GLN A 239 16.31 -10.11 -3.19
C GLN A 239 16.25 -11.59 -2.83
N ARG A 240 17.28 -12.09 -2.14
CA ARG A 240 17.45 -13.53 -1.84
C ARG A 240 17.03 -13.95 -0.44
N HIS A 241 16.78 -12.99 0.46
CA HIS A 241 16.62 -13.26 1.90
C HIS A 241 15.20 -13.07 2.42
N THR A 242 14.17 -13.07 1.58
CA THR A 242 12.81 -13.36 2.03
C THR A 242 12.68 -14.88 2.22
N CYS A 243 12.15 -15.37 3.36
CA CYS A 243 11.95 -16.81 3.47
C CYS A 243 10.98 -17.23 2.36
N TYR A 244 11.37 -18.23 1.57
CA TYR A 244 10.59 -18.72 0.44
C TYR A 244 9.16 -19.11 0.88
N ASP A 245 9.00 -19.61 2.12
CA ASP A 245 7.70 -19.96 2.72
C ASP A 245 6.86 -18.74 3.16
N CYS A 246 7.48 -17.56 3.28
CA CYS A 246 6.87 -16.32 3.75
C CYS A 246 6.37 -15.45 2.57
N LEU A 247 6.81 -15.76 1.35
CA LEU A 247 6.29 -15.20 0.11
C LEU A 247 5.04 -15.95 -0.39
N SER A 248 4.76 -17.15 0.12
CA SER A 248 3.54 -17.91 -0.18
C SER A 248 2.44 -17.62 0.85
N THR A 249 1.93 -16.40 0.90
CA THR A 249 0.55 -16.23 1.39
C THR A 249 -0.41 -16.65 0.29
N THR A 250 -0.65 -17.96 0.18
CA THR A 250 -1.90 -18.49 -0.36
C THR A 250 -2.08 -19.96 0.03
N VAL A 251 -3.15 -20.19 0.81
CA VAL A 251 -3.93 -21.42 0.94
C VAL A 251 -3.30 -22.59 1.72
N THR A 252 -3.50 -22.60 3.04
CA THR A 252 -4.06 -23.81 3.68
C THR A 252 -5.58 -23.70 3.65
N ALA A 253 -6.18 -24.18 2.57
CA ALA A 253 -7.58 -24.62 2.60
C ALA A 253 -7.61 -25.99 3.28
N ALA A 254 -8.61 -26.13 4.17
CA ALA A 254 -9.10 -27.29 4.91
C ALA A 254 -8.44 -28.66 4.64
#